data_AF-A0A8J8CIF9-F1
#
_entry.id   AF-A0A8J8CIF9-F1
#
_cell.length_a   1.000
_cell.length_b   1.000
_cell.length_c   1.000
_cell.angle_alpha   90.00
_cell.angle_beta   90.00
_cell.angle_gamma   90.00
#
_symmetry.space_group_name_H-M   'P 1'
#
loop_
_entity.id
_entity.type
_entity.pdbx_description
1 polymer ?
#
loop_
_entity_poly.entity_id
_entity_poly.type
_entity_poly.pdbx_seq_one_letter_code
_entity_poly.pdbx_strand_id
1 'polypeptide(L)'
;MSFNSIEFAVLLVATYLLYRVLSLRGQNTLLLVASYAFYAWWDIRFLYLIVFSTVIDFACGAMIGSGWVSKPNRRLMSAVLLLAAIAFNTVQWQAVQLSLSPLAMAINWAALLPATWAGWWVLGATVLLVAIAPLFYSYSVALEASRRRTLFLVLSIVKNLLILGVFKYANFFAGSVADGFRWLGLDADRITLNLILPLGISFYTFKAISYIVDVYRGRMQASHHFWDFALFWAYFPPLLAGPIERATHLLPQLTHRRHLSFQQTSEGIFLILFGLFKKVAIADGVASSVNAVYGTTGAISWLDIVAATVLYALQIYADFSGYSDIGRGVSKLFGIELMLNFNLPYFSKTPSEFWGRWHISLSSWLRDYLYIPLGGSRQGVFKTYRNLMLTMLLGGLWHGAAWNFILWGGYQGALLCGYRAVSKIDPPSNEAVSIRNLLGSAPAIALFFGLTCYGWLLFRATSLEQVITFTRLLIVDFGNLSLSMPKPPLSALLGIPVWVAYECLEYLTHSLKLKLWFPTPLRAALYATLILILIMGESNAPAQFIYSQF
;
A
#
# COMPACT_ATOMS: atom_id res chain seq x y z
N MET A 1 13.01 5.46 2.80
CA MET A 1 13.88 5.33 1.61
C MET A 1 13.03 4.87 0.44
N SER A 2 13.41 5.16 -0.81
CA SER A 2 12.74 4.57 -1.98
C SER A 2 13.51 3.34 -2.46
N PHE A 3 12.82 2.35 -3.04
CA PHE A 3 13.47 1.12 -3.50
C PHE A 3 14.40 1.29 -4.70
N ASN A 4 14.22 2.36 -5.48
CA ASN A 4 15.08 2.71 -6.60
C ASN A 4 16.21 3.67 -6.21
N SER A 5 16.49 3.87 -4.91
CA SER A 5 17.55 4.77 -4.44
C SER A 5 18.84 4.02 -4.11
N ILE A 6 19.98 4.71 -4.25
CA ILE A 6 21.31 4.15 -3.94
C ILE A 6 21.40 3.78 -2.46
N GLU A 7 20.85 4.62 -1.58
CA GLU A 7 20.83 4.37 -0.14
C GLU A 7 20.12 3.06 0.18
N PHE A 8 19.00 2.78 -0.50
CA PHE A 8 18.29 1.51 -0.31
C PHE A 8 19.12 0.32 -0.79
N ALA A 9 19.81 0.44 -1.92
CA ALA A 9 20.69 -0.62 -2.41
C ALA A 9 21.82 -0.93 -1.40
N VAL A 10 22.43 0.11 -0.81
CA VAL A 10 23.45 -0.04 0.25
C VAL A 10 22.86 -0.71 1.49
N LEU A 11 21.70 -0.25 1.97
CA LEU A 11 21.01 -0.87 3.10
C LEU A 11 20.72 -2.34 2.84
N LEU A 12 20.20 -2.68 1.66
CA LEU A 12 19.83 -4.04 1.28
C LEU A 12 21.05 -4.96 1.24
N VAL A 13 22.14 -4.55 0.59
CA VAL A 13 23.37 -5.34 0.50
C VAL A 13 23.97 -5.56 1.88
N ALA A 14 24.11 -4.50 2.69
CA ALA A 14 24.65 -4.62 4.05
C ALA A 14 23.78 -5.54 4.92
N THR A 15 22.46 -5.36 4.87
CA THR A 15 21.50 -6.20 5.60
C THR A 15 21.60 -7.65 5.15
N TYR A 16 21.66 -7.91 3.84
CA TYR A 16 21.76 -9.26 3.29
C TYR A 16 23.04 -9.97 3.73
N LEU A 17 24.21 -9.31 3.61
CA LEU A 17 25.48 -9.92 3.99
C LEU A 17 25.52 -10.29 5.48
N LEU A 18 25.08 -9.40 6.36
CA LEU A 18 25.00 -9.67 7.79
C LEU A 18 23.97 -10.77 8.10
N TYR A 19 22.82 -10.74 7.43
CA TYR A 19 21.75 -11.72 7.60
C TYR A 19 22.20 -13.17 7.38
N ARG A 20 23.14 -13.39 6.45
CA ARG A 20 23.64 -14.73 6.08
C ARG A 20 24.44 -15.42 7.18
N VAL A 21 25.03 -14.67 8.11
CA VAL A 21 25.89 -15.22 9.17
C VAL A 21 25.22 -15.23 10.56
N LEU A 22 24.03 -14.66 10.68
CA LEU A 22 23.31 -14.54 11.95
C LEU A 22 22.39 -15.73 12.23
N SER A 23 22.19 -16.02 13.51
CA SER A 23 21.13 -16.93 13.97
C SER A 23 19.74 -16.31 13.76
N LEU A 24 18.66 -17.10 13.87
CA LEU A 24 17.29 -16.61 13.70
C LEU A 24 16.97 -15.37 14.55
N ARG A 25 17.43 -15.33 15.81
CA ARG A 25 17.25 -14.15 16.67
C ARG A 25 18.01 -12.94 16.14
N GLY A 26 19.27 -13.12 15.75
CA GLY A 26 20.08 -12.06 15.15
C GLY A 26 19.50 -11.55 13.83
N GLN A 27 18.97 -12.46 13.00
CA GLN A 27 18.24 -12.15 11.77
C GLN A 27 17.00 -11.28 12.05
N ASN A 28 16.20 -11.62 13.06
CA ASN A 28 15.01 -10.84 13.43
C ASN A 28 15.39 -9.44 13.92
N THR A 29 16.40 -9.37 14.79
CA THR A 29 16.90 -8.08 15.28
C THR A 29 17.43 -7.23 14.14
N LEU A 30 18.25 -7.79 13.25
CA LEU A 30 18.79 -7.08 12.09
C LEU A 30 17.68 -6.57 11.16
N LEU A 31 16.70 -7.40 10.82
CA LEU A 31 15.57 -7.00 10.00
C LEU A 31 14.71 -5.91 10.67
N LEU A 32 14.56 -5.96 12.00
CA LEU A 32 13.84 -4.93 12.74
C LEU A 32 14.59 -3.60 12.71
N VAL A 33 15.90 -3.62 12.94
CA VAL A 33 16.74 -2.41 12.87
C VAL A 33 16.74 -1.83 11.46
N ALA A 34 16.96 -2.66 10.44
CA ALA A 34 16.89 -2.24 9.04
C ALA A 34 15.50 -1.66 8.70
N SER A 35 14.44 -2.19 9.33
CA SER A 35 13.09 -1.70 9.10
C SER A 35 12.82 -0.31 9.66
N TYR A 36 13.26 -0.06 10.90
CA TYR A 36 13.17 1.28 11.47
C TYR A 36 14.08 2.26 10.75
N ALA A 37 15.29 1.87 10.34
CA ALA A 37 16.18 2.71 9.54
C ALA A 37 15.55 3.10 8.19
N PHE A 38 14.95 2.12 7.49
CA PHE A 38 14.27 2.34 6.22
C PHE A 38 13.13 3.36 6.34
N TYR A 39 12.31 3.26 7.39
CA TYR A 39 11.20 4.17 7.63
C TYR A 39 11.68 5.56 8.10
N ALA A 40 12.64 5.60 9.04
CA ALA A 40 13.17 6.83 9.62
C ALA A 40 13.84 7.73 8.58
N TRP A 41 14.37 7.14 7.52
CA TRP A 41 14.97 7.88 6.41
C TRP A 41 13.98 8.78 5.68
N TRP A 42 12.68 8.47 5.73
CA TRP A 42 11.68 9.39 5.22
C TRP A 42 11.48 10.53 6.21
N ASP A 43 11.13 10.21 7.46
CA ASP A 43 11.02 11.18 8.54
C ASP A 43 10.98 10.46 9.90
N ILE A 44 11.96 10.77 10.75
CA ILE A 44 12.10 10.12 12.06
C ILE A 44 10.91 10.36 13.00
N ARG A 45 10.21 11.50 12.86
CA ARG A 45 9.13 11.89 13.76
C ARG A 45 8.02 10.84 13.73
N PHE A 46 7.80 10.20 12.59
CA PHE A 46 6.75 9.21 12.46
C PHE A 46 7.16 7.81 12.98
N LEU A 47 8.42 7.60 13.39
CA LEU A 47 8.78 6.38 14.15
C LEU A 47 7.99 6.28 15.45
N TYR A 48 7.71 7.41 16.10
CA TYR A 48 6.89 7.42 17.32
C TYR A 48 5.50 6.83 17.04
N LEU A 49 4.87 7.17 15.92
CA LEU A 49 3.56 6.59 15.57
C LEU A 49 3.63 5.08 15.33
N ILE A 50 4.67 4.59 14.65
CA ILE A 50 4.87 3.16 14.46
C ILE A 50 5.05 2.45 15.80
N VAL A 51 5.93 2.96 16.66
CA VAL A 51 6.21 2.38 17.98
C VAL A 51 4.98 2.42 18.88
N PHE A 52 4.30 3.58 18.94
CA PHE A 52 3.06 3.75 19.68
C PHE A 52 2.02 2.73 19.24
N SER A 53 1.77 2.62 17.93
CA SER A 53 0.80 1.66 17.42
C SER A 53 1.20 0.22 17.72
N THR A 54 2.48 -0.12 17.56
CA THR A 54 3.03 -1.45 17.88
C THR A 54 2.78 -1.81 19.35
N VAL A 55 3.10 -0.91 20.28
CA VAL A 55 2.94 -1.12 21.72
C VAL A 55 1.47 -1.33 22.09
N ILE A 56 0.59 -0.48 21.60
CA ILE A 56 -0.84 -0.56 21.93
C ILE A 56 -1.47 -1.82 21.33
N ASP A 57 -1.20 -2.14 20.05
CA ASP A 57 -1.82 -3.32 19.42
C ASP A 57 -1.24 -4.64 19.95
N PHE A 58 0.03 -4.67 20.35
CA PHE A 58 0.60 -5.80 21.07
C PHE A 58 -0.14 -6.02 22.41
N ALA A 59 -0.34 -4.95 23.18
CA ALA A 59 -1.06 -5.00 24.45
C ALA A 59 -2.50 -5.49 24.25
N CYS A 60 -3.22 -4.91 23.28
CA CYS A 60 -4.59 -5.32 22.95
C CYS A 60 -4.64 -6.81 22.58
N GLY A 61 -3.75 -7.27 21.68
CA GLY A 61 -3.70 -8.67 21.28
C GLY A 61 -3.50 -9.61 22.48
N ALA A 62 -2.54 -9.31 23.36
CA ALA A 62 -2.29 -10.10 24.56
C ALA A 62 -3.48 -10.08 25.55
N MET A 63 -4.13 -8.94 25.75
CA MET A 63 -5.29 -8.83 26.64
C MET A 63 -6.55 -9.52 26.09
N ILE A 64 -6.69 -9.64 24.77
CA ILE A 64 -7.74 -10.46 24.14
C ILE A 64 -7.39 -11.95 24.26
N GLY A 65 -6.15 -12.32 23.94
CA GLY A 65 -5.68 -13.70 23.87
C GLY A 65 -5.48 -14.35 25.24
N SER A 66 -4.43 -13.95 25.96
CA SER A 66 -4.07 -14.50 27.26
C SER A 66 -4.76 -13.79 28.43
N GLY A 67 -5.26 -12.58 28.23
CA GLY A 67 -5.89 -11.78 29.29
C GLY A 67 -4.91 -11.05 30.20
N TRP A 68 -3.62 -11.13 29.90
CA TRP A 68 -2.56 -10.48 30.67
C TRP A 68 -1.36 -10.18 29.78
N VAL A 69 -0.53 -9.23 30.22
CA VAL A 69 0.75 -8.87 29.60
C VAL A 69 1.85 -9.11 30.64
N SER A 70 2.90 -9.83 30.24
CA SER A 70 4.02 -10.19 31.13
C SER A 70 4.71 -8.95 31.70
N LYS A 71 5.15 -9.01 32.96
CA LYS A 71 5.91 -7.92 33.61
C LYS A 71 7.11 -7.45 32.75
N PRO A 72 7.94 -8.34 32.16
CA PRO A 72 9.01 -7.94 31.26
C PRO A 72 8.51 -7.16 30.04
N ASN A 73 7.46 -7.65 29.37
CA ASN A 73 6.89 -6.95 28.21
C ASN A 73 6.32 -5.59 28.59
N ARG A 74 5.62 -5.46 29.74
CA ARG A 74 5.09 -4.17 30.20
C ARG A 74 6.20 -3.14 30.41
N ARG A 75 7.29 -3.54 31.08
CA ARG A 75 8.46 -2.66 31.30
C ARG A 75 9.12 -2.27 29.98
N LEU A 76 9.30 -3.24 29.08
CA LEU A 76 9.88 -3.02 27.76
C LEU A 76 9.02 -2.05 26.93
N MET A 77 7.70 -2.26 26.90
CA MET A 77 6.75 -1.40 26.19
C MET A 77 6.82 0.05 26.70
N SER A 78 6.81 0.26 28.02
CA SER A 78 6.96 1.59 28.61
C SER A 78 8.30 2.23 28.23
N ALA A 79 9.41 1.48 28.33
CA ALA A 79 10.74 1.98 27.98
C ALA A 79 10.85 2.35 26.50
N VAL A 80 10.42 1.46 25.60
CA VAL A 80 10.46 1.68 24.15
C VAL A 80 9.58 2.87 23.75
N LEU A 81 8.41 3.03 24.37
CA LEU A 81 7.52 4.15 24.09
C LEU A 81 8.11 5.49 24.54
N LEU A 82 8.70 5.54 25.74
CA LEU A 82 9.39 6.74 26.24
C LEU A 82 10.61 7.07 25.38
N LEU A 83 11.42 6.09 25.02
CA LEU A 83 12.57 6.28 24.13
C LEU A 83 12.14 6.80 22.76
N ALA A 84 11.03 6.31 22.20
CA ALA A 84 10.50 6.82 20.94
C ALA A 84 9.98 8.26 21.07
N ALA A 85 9.33 8.61 22.19
CA ALA A 85 8.88 9.97 22.45
C ALA A 85 10.06 10.95 22.67
N ILE A 86 11.14 10.47 23.30
CA ILE A 86 12.39 11.24 23.41
C ILE A 86 13.03 11.38 22.02
N ALA A 87 13.12 10.32 21.23
CA ALA A 87 13.66 10.37 19.86
C ALA A 87 12.87 11.35 18.97
N PHE A 88 11.54 11.39 19.11
CA PHE A 88 10.68 12.38 18.47
C PHE A 88 11.09 13.83 18.79
N ASN A 89 11.56 14.06 20.02
CA ASN A 89 11.98 15.34 20.55
C ASN A 89 13.46 15.67 20.33
N THR A 90 14.31 14.72 19.97
CA THR A 90 15.76 14.91 20.15
C THR A 90 16.56 14.98 18.87
N VAL A 91 15.95 14.78 17.70
CA VAL A 91 16.72 14.77 16.46
C VAL A 91 16.03 15.54 15.34
N GLN A 92 16.33 16.83 15.25
CA GLN A 92 16.27 17.50 13.96
C GLN A 92 17.43 16.99 13.10
N TRP A 93 17.21 15.97 12.26
CA TRP A 93 18.25 15.44 11.37
C TRP A 93 18.83 16.46 10.41
N GLN A 94 18.11 17.56 10.15
CA GLN A 94 18.60 18.73 9.41
C GLN A 94 19.80 19.39 10.12
N ALA A 95 19.95 19.20 11.43
CA ALA A 95 21.09 19.65 12.22
C ALA A 95 22.31 18.72 12.12
N VAL A 96 22.18 17.52 11.53
CA VAL A 96 23.26 16.57 11.33
C VAL A 96 23.66 16.58 9.85
N GLN A 97 24.77 17.21 9.52
CA GLN A 97 25.33 17.23 8.18
C GLN A 97 26.39 16.15 8.05
N LEU A 98 26.13 15.16 7.18
CA LEU A 98 27.10 14.16 6.77
C LEU A 98 27.71 14.61 5.43
N SER A 99 28.98 15.01 5.46
CA SER A 99 29.79 15.17 4.25
C SER A 99 30.45 13.83 3.93
N LEU A 100 30.39 13.40 2.67
CA LEU A 100 31.06 12.19 2.18
C LEU A 100 32.44 12.50 1.59
N SER A 101 32.83 13.77 1.49
CA SER A 101 34.13 14.19 0.98
C SER A 101 34.55 15.54 1.58
N PRO A 102 35.38 15.57 2.64
CA PRO A 102 35.83 14.41 3.43
C PRO A 102 34.68 13.79 4.23
N LEU A 103 34.84 12.52 4.65
CA LEU A 103 33.89 11.86 5.55
C LEU A 103 33.86 12.60 6.89
N ALA A 104 32.87 13.47 7.08
CA ALA A 104 32.75 14.32 8.25
C ALA A 104 31.30 14.41 8.69
N MET A 105 31.05 14.30 9.99
CA MET A 105 29.75 14.51 10.60
C MET A 105 29.79 15.80 11.42
N ALA A 106 29.07 16.82 10.98
CA ALA A 106 28.87 18.05 11.72
C ALA A 106 27.48 18.05 12.37
N ILE A 107 27.41 18.31 13.67
CA ILE A 107 26.15 18.37 14.42
C ILE A 107 25.96 19.80 14.94
N ASN A 108 24.90 20.47 14.49
CA ASN A 108 24.46 21.74 15.07
C ASN A 108 23.64 21.47 16.34
N TRP A 109 24.32 21.40 17.49
CA TRP A 109 23.72 21.11 18.79
C TRP A 109 22.59 22.08 19.19
N ALA A 110 22.66 23.35 18.76
CA ALA A 110 21.63 24.35 19.05
C ALA A 110 20.34 24.13 18.25
N ALA A 111 20.43 23.47 17.08
CA ALA A 111 19.28 23.12 16.25
C ALA A 111 18.81 21.67 16.45
N LEU A 112 19.56 20.84 17.18
CA LEU A 112 19.30 19.41 17.33
C LEU A 112 17.97 19.11 18.04
N LEU A 113 17.62 19.92 19.04
CA LEU A 113 16.31 19.88 19.69
C LEU A 113 15.31 20.75 18.92
N PRO A 114 14.08 20.28 18.61
CA PRO A 114 13.06 21.09 18.00
C PRO A 114 12.70 22.29 18.87
N ALA A 115 12.64 23.47 18.25
CA ALA A 115 12.03 24.66 18.85
C ALA A 115 10.50 24.54 19.00
N THR A 116 9.88 23.45 18.52
CA THR A 116 8.43 23.29 18.47
C THR A 116 7.89 22.59 19.72
N TRP A 117 6.91 23.23 20.36
CA TRP A 117 6.18 22.70 21.53
C TRP A 117 5.51 21.33 21.28
N ALA A 118 5.23 20.99 20.01
CA ALA A 118 4.59 19.72 19.64
C ALA A 118 5.36 18.49 20.14
N GLY A 119 6.69 18.52 20.10
CA GLY A 119 7.51 17.44 20.66
C GLY A 119 7.28 17.26 22.15
N TRP A 120 7.35 18.36 22.91
CA TRP A 120 7.18 18.35 24.36
C TRP A 120 5.78 17.88 24.76
N TRP A 121 4.75 18.24 23.99
CA TRP A 121 3.40 17.70 24.17
C TRP A 121 3.35 16.18 23.96
N VAL A 122 4.01 15.64 22.93
CA VAL A 122 4.09 14.19 22.69
C VAL A 122 4.81 13.50 23.85
N LEU A 123 5.93 14.05 24.34
CA LEU A 123 6.66 13.48 25.48
C LEU A 123 5.82 13.52 26.76
N GLY A 124 5.23 14.66 27.09
CA GLY A 124 4.37 14.82 28.27
C GLY A 124 3.17 13.87 28.24
N ALA A 125 2.49 13.78 27.10
CA ALA A 125 1.39 12.83 26.91
C ALA A 125 1.84 11.37 27.03
N THR A 126 3.05 11.04 26.55
CA THR A 126 3.62 9.69 26.68
C THR A 126 3.95 9.35 28.13
N VAL A 127 4.56 10.27 28.87
CA VAL A 127 4.86 10.10 30.29
C VAL A 127 3.57 9.89 31.08
N LEU A 128 2.55 10.71 30.83
CA LEU A 128 1.23 10.56 31.46
C LEU A 128 0.60 9.20 31.13
N LEU A 129 0.63 8.79 29.86
CA LEU A 129 0.13 7.48 29.43
C LEU A 129 0.85 6.33 30.14
N VAL A 130 2.17 6.37 30.22
CA VAL A 130 2.98 5.35 30.92
C VAL A 130 2.69 5.34 32.42
N ALA A 131 2.45 6.49 33.04
CA ALA A 131 2.10 6.60 34.45
C ALA A 131 0.70 6.02 34.76
N ILE A 132 -0.27 6.21 33.86
CA ILE A 132 -1.66 5.73 34.03
C ILE A 132 -1.81 4.26 33.62
N ALA A 133 -0.98 3.76 32.69
CA ALA A 133 -1.09 2.41 32.14
C ALA A 133 -1.15 1.27 33.18
N PRO A 134 -0.41 1.29 34.31
CA PRO A 134 -0.53 0.29 35.36
C PRO A 134 -1.90 0.24 36.04
N LEU A 135 -2.55 1.39 36.24
CA LEU A 135 -3.89 1.48 36.82
C LEU A 135 -4.92 0.88 35.86
N PHE A 136 -4.86 1.31 34.60
CA PHE A 136 -5.73 0.77 33.55
C PHE A 136 -5.53 -0.73 33.35
N TYR A 137 -4.28 -1.20 33.37
CA TYR A 137 -3.95 -2.62 33.29
C TYR A 137 -4.55 -3.43 34.44
N SER A 138 -4.39 -2.94 35.68
CA SER A 138 -4.89 -3.62 36.88
C SER A 138 -6.41 -3.76 36.85
N TYR A 139 -7.11 -2.68 36.47
CA TYR A 139 -8.56 -2.71 36.24
C TYR A 139 -8.93 -3.72 35.13
N SER A 140 -8.22 -3.68 34.01
CA SER A 140 -8.52 -4.48 32.82
C SER A 140 -8.34 -5.99 33.01
N VAL A 141 -7.38 -6.41 33.84
CA VAL A 141 -7.16 -7.84 34.15
C VAL A 141 -8.29 -8.39 35.01
N ALA A 142 -8.88 -7.56 35.88
CA ALA A 142 -9.99 -7.96 36.74
C ALA A 142 -11.34 -8.07 36.00
N LEU A 143 -11.43 -7.59 34.76
CA LEU A 143 -12.63 -7.72 33.94
C LEU A 143 -12.88 -9.18 33.52
N GLU A 144 -14.17 -9.53 33.42
CA GLU A 144 -14.62 -10.75 32.76
C GLU A 144 -14.04 -10.86 31.35
N ALA A 145 -13.70 -12.09 30.94
CA ALA A 145 -13.01 -12.34 29.68
C ALA A 145 -13.77 -11.80 28.45
N SER A 146 -15.10 -11.92 28.42
CA SER A 146 -15.95 -11.39 27.34
C SER A 146 -15.84 -9.87 27.22
N ARG A 147 -16.03 -9.15 28.34
CA ARG A 147 -15.96 -7.69 28.41
C ARG A 147 -14.56 -7.18 28.09
N ARG A 148 -13.52 -7.83 28.63
CA ARG A 148 -12.12 -7.52 28.34
C ARG A 148 -11.81 -7.66 26.85
N ARG A 149 -12.19 -8.77 26.23
CA ARG A 149 -11.94 -9.02 24.80
C ARG A 149 -12.58 -7.95 23.92
N THR A 150 -13.83 -7.60 24.20
CA THR A 150 -14.54 -6.55 23.46
C THR A 150 -13.91 -5.17 23.68
N LEU A 151 -13.54 -4.83 24.92
CA LEU A 151 -12.89 -3.55 25.24
C LEU A 151 -11.59 -3.36 24.43
N PHE A 152 -10.69 -4.35 24.44
CA PHE A 152 -9.40 -4.22 23.74
C PHE A 152 -9.53 -4.32 22.21
N LEU A 153 -10.55 -5.02 21.70
CA LEU A 153 -10.90 -4.98 20.28
C LEU A 153 -11.31 -3.55 19.87
N VAL A 154 -12.27 -2.96 20.59
CA VAL A 154 -12.76 -1.61 20.32
C VAL A 154 -11.64 -0.59 20.48
N LEU A 155 -10.83 -0.68 21.54
CA LEU A 155 -9.70 0.21 21.78
C LEU A 155 -8.73 0.20 20.60
N SER A 156 -8.31 -0.98 20.12
CA SER A 156 -7.40 -1.09 18.98
C SER A 156 -8.03 -0.55 17.69
N ILE A 157 -9.27 -0.90 17.37
CA ILE A 157 -9.95 -0.42 16.16
C ILE A 157 -10.12 1.11 16.20
N VAL A 158 -10.66 1.66 17.28
CA VAL A 158 -10.89 3.10 17.45
C VAL A 158 -9.56 3.85 17.37
N LYS A 159 -8.52 3.38 18.06
CA LYS A 159 -7.18 4.01 18.00
C LYS A 159 -6.63 4.04 16.57
N ASN A 160 -6.68 2.92 15.86
CA ASN A 160 -6.16 2.84 14.49
C ASN A 160 -6.96 3.72 13.50
N LEU A 161 -8.29 3.73 13.61
CA LEU A 161 -9.15 4.58 12.80
C LEU A 161 -9.03 6.06 13.18
N LEU A 162 -8.78 6.40 14.45
CA LEU A 162 -8.55 7.77 14.90
C LEU A 162 -7.24 8.32 14.34
N ILE A 163 -6.15 7.55 14.41
CA ILE A 163 -4.86 7.92 13.82
C ILE A 163 -5.02 8.15 12.31
N LEU A 164 -5.66 7.22 11.60
CA LEU A 164 -5.94 7.38 10.17
C LEU A 164 -6.85 8.59 9.90
N GLY A 165 -7.90 8.77 10.71
CA GLY A 165 -8.86 9.88 10.66
C GLY A 165 -8.20 11.25 10.73
N VAL A 166 -7.38 11.45 11.76
CA VAL A 166 -6.68 12.72 12.02
C VAL A 166 -5.71 13.05 10.91
N PHE A 167 -4.86 12.10 10.51
CA PHE A 167 -3.80 12.38 9.54
C PHE A 167 -4.28 12.40 8.09
N LYS A 168 -5.28 11.59 7.73
CA LYS A 168 -5.72 11.46 6.33
C LYS A 168 -6.96 12.29 6.00
N TYR A 169 -7.94 12.37 6.90
CA TYR A 169 -9.27 12.90 6.55
C TYR A 169 -9.65 14.20 7.24
N ALA A 170 -8.93 14.64 8.26
CA ALA A 170 -9.33 15.82 9.04
C ALA A 170 -9.50 17.09 8.16
N ASN A 171 -8.56 17.34 7.24
CA ASN A 171 -8.64 18.48 6.33
C ASN A 171 -9.79 18.37 5.32
N PHE A 172 -10.02 17.18 4.80
CA PHE A 172 -11.12 16.93 3.86
C PHE A 172 -12.49 17.19 4.52
N PHE A 173 -12.68 16.69 5.74
CA PHE A 173 -13.92 16.91 6.49
C PHE A 173 -14.08 18.37 6.91
N ALA A 174 -13.02 19.01 7.42
CA ALA A 174 -13.06 20.43 7.79
C ALA A 174 -13.38 21.32 6.57
N GLY A 175 -12.75 21.03 5.42
CA GLY A 175 -13.05 21.71 4.16
C GLY A 175 -14.49 21.50 3.70
N SER A 176 -15.00 20.26 3.75
CA SER A 176 -16.37 19.93 3.34
C SER A 176 -17.43 20.61 4.22
N VAL A 177 -17.19 20.71 5.53
CA VAL A 177 -18.08 21.42 6.47
C VAL A 177 -18.06 22.93 6.19
N ALA A 178 -16.88 23.51 5.97
CA ALA A 178 -16.77 24.93 5.61
C ALA A 178 -17.45 25.24 4.27
N ASP A 179 -17.33 24.36 3.28
CA ASP A 179 -18.01 24.48 1.99
C ASP A 179 -19.54 24.39 2.15
N GLY A 180 -20.02 23.51 3.03
CA GLY A 180 -21.44 23.41 3.39
C GLY A 180 -21.99 24.65 4.09
N PHE A 181 -21.24 25.24 5.03
CA PHE A 181 -21.64 26.50 5.67
C PHE A 181 -21.69 27.66 4.68
N ARG A 182 -20.71 27.75 3.76
CA ARG A 182 -20.72 28.76 2.71
C ARG A 182 -21.89 28.60 1.75
N TRP A 183 -22.30 27.37 1.45
CA TRP A 183 -23.51 27.11 0.67
C TRP A 183 -24.79 27.60 1.38
N LEU A 184 -24.81 27.57 2.72
CA LEU A 184 -25.87 28.14 3.55
C LEU A 184 -25.75 29.66 3.76
N GLY A 185 -24.78 30.32 3.14
CA GLY A 185 -24.53 31.76 3.30
C GLY A 185 -23.86 32.14 4.63
N LEU A 186 -23.30 31.17 5.36
CA LEU A 186 -22.55 31.39 6.60
C LEU A 186 -21.05 31.43 6.32
N ASP A 187 -20.39 32.50 6.77
CA ASP A 187 -18.93 32.60 6.72
C ASP A 187 -18.31 31.67 7.78
N ALA A 188 -17.66 30.61 7.30
CA ALA A 188 -16.92 29.67 8.12
C ALA A 188 -15.46 29.66 7.70
N ASP A 189 -14.57 30.00 8.63
CA ASP A 189 -13.14 29.89 8.40
C ASP A 189 -12.73 28.44 8.20
N ARG A 190 -11.90 28.19 7.17
CA ARG A 190 -11.31 26.87 6.93
C ARG A 190 -10.24 26.57 7.98
N ILE A 191 -10.63 25.93 9.07
CA ILE A 191 -9.69 25.34 10.01
C ILE A 191 -8.97 24.18 9.30
N THR A 192 -7.73 24.41 8.88
CA THR A 192 -6.89 23.37 8.26
C THR A 192 -5.81 22.92 9.24
N LEU A 193 -5.80 21.62 9.54
CA LEU A 193 -4.73 20.97 10.26
C LEU A 193 -3.68 20.58 9.21
N ASN A 194 -2.73 21.46 8.90
CA ASN A 194 -1.65 21.21 7.93
C ASN A 194 -0.67 20.10 8.41
N LEU A 195 -1.20 18.89 8.61
CA LEU A 195 -0.49 17.72 9.10
C LEU A 195 0.17 17.02 7.92
N ILE A 196 1.45 16.70 8.10
CA ILE A 196 2.19 15.85 7.17
C ILE A 196 1.64 14.41 7.32
N LEU A 197 1.16 13.84 6.22
CA LEU A 197 0.63 12.48 6.19
C LEU A 197 1.78 11.46 6.38
N PRO A 198 1.74 10.62 7.44
CA PRO A 198 2.76 9.58 7.63
C PRO A 198 2.70 8.54 6.51
N LEU A 199 3.82 8.28 5.83
CA LEU A 199 3.86 7.23 4.81
C LEU A 199 3.43 5.88 5.38
N GLY A 200 2.66 5.11 4.60
CA GLY A 200 2.21 3.77 4.97
C GLY A 200 1.09 3.71 6.01
N ILE A 201 0.57 4.86 6.52
CA ILE A 201 -0.48 4.89 7.57
C ILE A 201 -1.72 4.08 7.25
N SER A 202 -2.12 4.11 5.99
CA SER A 202 -3.24 3.33 5.49
C SER A 202 -2.98 1.82 5.56
N PHE A 203 -1.76 1.38 5.24
CA PHE A 203 -1.38 -0.04 5.20
C PHE A 203 -1.20 -0.63 6.59
N TYR A 204 -0.47 0.04 7.48
CA TYR A 204 -0.29 -0.49 8.84
C TYR A 204 -1.58 -0.44 9.67
N THR A 205 -2.49 0.52 9.44
CA THR A 205 -3.82 0.51 10.05
C THR A 205 -4.62 -0.76 9.70
N PHE A 206 -4.62 -1.17 8.43
CA PHE A 206 -5.30 -2.40 8.01
C PHE A 206 -4.66 -3.67 8.56
N LYS A 207 -3.33 -3.69 8.62
CA LYS A 207 -2.57 -4.77 9.26
C LYS A 207 -2.93 -4.90 10.75
N ALA A 208 -3.02 -3.79 11.46
CA ALA A 208 -3.42 -3.73 12.87
C ALA A 208 -4.82 -4.30 13.11
N ILE A 209 -5.79 -3.79 12.34
CA ILE A 209 -7.19 -4.18 12.46
C ILE A 209 -7.35 -5.67 12.13
N SER A 210 -6.67 -6.17 11.08
CA SER A 210 -6.73 -7.59 10.73
C SER A 210 -6.20 -8.49 11.85
N TYR A 211 -5.05 -8.14 12.45
CA TYR A 211 -4.47 -8.89 13.56
C TYR A 211 -5.43 -8.95 14.76
N ILE A 212 -5.95 -7.79 15.20
CA ILE A 212 -6.79 -7.76 16.41
C ILE A 212 -8.12 -8.47 16.19
N VAL A 213 -8.71 -8.36 15.01
CA VAL A 213 -9.95 -9.06 14.66
C VAL A 213 -9.74 -10.57 14.58
N ASP A 214 -8.63 -11.04 14.00
CA ASP A 214 -8.37 -12.47 13.89
C ASP A 214 -8.04 -13.11 15.26
N VAL A 215 -7.32 -12.40 16.15
CA VAL A 215 -7.14 -12.82 17.54
C VAL A 215 -8.48 -12.86 18.28
N TYR A 216 -9.31 -11.81 18.13
CA TYR A 216 -10.63 -11.75 18.77
C TYR A 216 -11.57 -12.86 18.29
N ARG A 217 -11.52 -13.22 17.00
CA ARG A 217 -12.30 -14.33 16.40
C ARG A 217 -11.70 -15.71 16.67
N GLY A 218 -10.54 -15.80 17.33
CA GLY A 218 -9.87 -17.08 17.60
C GLY A 218 -9.30 -17.76 16.35
N ARG A 219 -9.09 -17.03 15.26
CA ARG A 219 -8.45 -17.55 14.03
C ARG A 219 -6.94 -17.67 14.16
N MET A 220 -6.35 -16.97 15.11
CA MET A 220 -4.95 -17.08 15.48
C MET A 220 -4.75 -16.78 16.96
N GLN A 221 -3.62 -17.24 17.50
CA GLN A 221 -3.18 -16.88 18.84
C GLN A 221 -2.46 -15.53 18.83
N ALA A 222 -2.58 -14.78 19.93
CA ALA A 222 -1.85 -13.53 20.10
C ALA A 222 -0.33 -13.79 20.21
N SER A 223 0.48 -12.88 19.68
CA SER A 223 1.93 -12.96 19.86
C SER A 223 2.31 -12.72 21.33
N HIS A 224 3.18 -13.56 21.89
CA HIS A 224 3.68 -13.42 23.25
C HIS A 224 5.03 -12.68 23.34
N HIS A 225 5.76 -12.60 22.21
CA HIS A 225 7.07 -11.96 22.14
C HIS A 225 6.95 -10.60 21.45
N PHE A 226 7.26 -9.54 22.19
CA PHE A 226 7.16 -8.17 21.70
C PHE A 226 8.02 -7.93 20.45
N TRP A 227 9.24 -8.48 20.41
CA TRP A 227 10.16 -8.28 19.29
C TRP A 227 9.69 -8.92 17.98
N ASP A 228 9.10 -10.12 18.04
CA ASP A 228 8.54 -10.78 16.86
C ASP A 228 7.32 -10.02 16.34
N PHE A 229 6.49 -9.48 17.26
CA PHE A 229 5.37 -8.61 16.88
C PHE A 229 5.84 -7.28 16.29
N ALA A 230 6.87 -6.66 16.86
CA ALA A 230 7.45 -5.41 16.36
C ALA A 230 8.08 -5.60 14.97
N LEU A 231 8.77 -6.72 14.74
CA LEU A 231 9.28 -7.08 13.41
C LEU A 231 8.14 -7.32 12.43
N PHE A 232 7.14 -8.11 12.80
CA PHE A 232 5.94 -8.28 11.97
C PHE A 232 5.39 -6.92 11.60
N TRP A 233 5.21 -6.02 12.56
CA TRP A 233 4.63 -4.71 12.34
C TRP A 233 5.46 -3.86 11.38
N ALA A 234 6.74 -3.64 11.71
CA ALA A 234 7.62 -2.70 11.04
C ALA A 234 8.28 -3.25 9.77
N TYR A 235 8.19 -4.56 9.48
CA TYR A 235 8.89 -5.21 8.37
C TYR A 235 8.86 -4.38 7.08
N PHE A 236 10.02 -3.86 6.67
CA PHE A 236 10.11 -2.80 5.67
C PHE A 236 9.68 -3.15 4.24
N PRO A 237 9.89 -4.36 3.71
CA PRO A 237 9.62 -4.61 2.29
C PRO A 237 8.16 -4.32 1.89
N PRO A 238 7.14 -4.66 2.70
CA PRO A 238 5.78 -4.24 2.42
C PRO A 238 5.34 -2.93 3.11
N LEU A 239 6.16 -2.30 3.94
CA LEU A 239 5.72 -1.32 4.94
C LEU A 239 4.99 -0.09 4.37
N LEU A 240 5.50 0.51 3.29
CA LEU A 240 4.94 1.76 2.77
C LEU A 240 3.75 1.51 1.85
N ALA A 241 3.87 0.53 0.96
CA ALA A 241 2.90 0.26 -0.09
C ALA A 241 3.01 -1.16 -0.69
N GLY A 242 3.48 -2.15 0.07
CA GLY A 242 3.50 -3.53 -0.43
C GLY A 242 2.16 -4.24 -0.20
N PRO A 243 2.14 -5.57 -0.36
CA PRO A 243 0.98 -6.37 0.03
C PRO A 243 0.60 -6.08 1.50
N ILE A 244 -0.70 -5.87 1.75
CA ILE A 244 -1.25 -5.79 3.10
C ILE A 244 -1.18 -7.19 3.73
N GLU A 245 -0.04 -7.48 4.35
CA GLU A 245 0.24 -8.78 4.94
C GLU A 245 -0.68 -9.11 6.11
N ARG A 246 -1.08 -10.37 6.18
CA ARG A 246 -1.82 -10.90 7.33
C ARG A 246 -0.88 -11.48 8.36
N ALA A 247 -1.20 -11.25 9.62
CA ALA A 247 -0.45 -11.81 10.75
C ALA A 247 -0.40 -13.35 10.71
N THR A 248 -1.49 -14.00 10.27
CA THR A 248 -1.56 -15.45 10.07
C THR A 248 -0.58 -15.99 9.04
N HIS A 249 -0.14 -15.15 8.08
CA HIS A 249 0.78 -15.54 7.02
C HIS A 249 2.23 -15.17 7.36
N LEU A 250 2.47 -13.95 7.85
CA LEU A 250 3.83 -13.44 8.06
C LEU A 250 4.45 -13.85 9.40
N LEU A 251 3.71 -13.79 10.52
CA LEU A 251 4.29 -14.09 11.85
C LEU A 251 4.90 -15.50 11.95
N PRO A 252 4.25 -16.58 11.45
CA PRO A 252 4.85 -17.92 11.51
C PRO A 252 6.20 -17.99 10.78
N GLN A 253 6.37 -17.27 9.68
CA GLN A 253 7.64 -17.23 8.93
C GLN A 253 8.75 -16.48 9.70
N LEU A 254 8.38 -15.60 10.64
CA LEU A 254 9.33 -14.86 11.47
C LEU A 254 9.84 -15.66 12.65
N THR A 255 9.04 -16.61 13.17
CA THR A 255 9.35 -17.41 14.36
C THR A 255 10.04 -18.75 14.06
N HIS A 256 10.02 -19.20 12.80
CA HIS A 256 10.66 -20.44 12.37
C HIS A 256 11.96 -20.18 11.60
N ARG A 257 12.85 -21.18 11.59
CA ARG A 257 14.11 -21.10 10.84
C ARG A 257 13.82 -20.97 9.35
N ARG A 258 14.46 -20.00 8.70
CA ARG A 258 14.29 -19.73 7.26
C ARG A 258 15.35 -20.45 6.45
N HIS A 259 14.94 -21.02 5.33
CA HIS A 259 15.81 -21.74 4.42
C HIS A 259 15.96 -20.95 3.13
N LEU A 260 17.17 -20.47 2.86
CA LEU A 260 17.50 -19.77 1.62
C LEU A 260 17.94 -20.78 0.57
N SER A 261 17.12 -21.00 -0.44
CA SER A 261 17.53 -21.76 -1.62
C SER A 261 18.05 -20.86 -2.72
N PHE A 262 18.90 -21.41 -3.60
CA PHE A 262 19.34 -20.70 -4.81
C PHE A 262 18.15 -20.30 -5.68
N GLN A 263 17.15 -21.19 -5.80
CA GLN A 263 15.93 -20.91 -6.56
C GLN A 263 15.16 -19.73 -5.98
N GLN A 264 14.95 -19.67 -4.67
CA GLN A 264 14.23 -18.55 -4.03
C GLN A 264 14.99 -17.23 -4.20
N THR A 265 16.33 -17.27 -4.07
CA THR A 265 17.19 -16.10 -4.28
C THR A 265 17.10 -15.61 -5.74
N SER A 266 17.22 -16.52 -6.72
CA SER A 266 17.08 -16.20 -8.14
C SER A 266 15.68 -15.66 -8.48
N GLU A 267 14.64 -16.25 -7.88
CA GLU A 267 13.28 -15.74 -8.01
C GLU A 267 13.16 -14.31 -7.47
N GLY A 268 13.77 -14.04 -6.31
CA GLY A 268 13.79 -12.72 -5.67
C GLY A 268 14.52 -11.67 -6.49
N ILE A 269 15.72 -11.97 -7.00
CA ILE A 269 16.50 -11.07 -7.85
C ILE A 269 15.72 -10.69 -9.11
N PHE A 270 15.08 -11.65 -9.77
CA PHE A 270 14.23 -11.35 -10.93
C PHE A 270 13.06 -10.44 -10.56
N LEU A 271 12.38 -10.69 -9.44
CA LEU A 271 11.25 -9.83 -9.03
C LEU A 271 11.70 -8.40 -8.74
N ILE A 272 12.89 -8.23 -8.14
CA ILE A 272 13.50 -6.91 -7.94
C ILE A 272 13.77 -6.24 -9.30
N LEU A 273 14.45 -6.93 -10.22
CA LEU A 273 14.76 -6.38 -11.54
C LEU A 273 13.49 -6.04 -12.33
N PHE A 274 12.54 -6.97 -12.41
CA PHE A 274 11.30 -6.80 -13.15
C PHE A 274 10.44 -5.69 -12.55
N GLY A 275 10.42 -5.58 -11.22
CA GLY A 275 9.73 -4.51 -10.53
C GLY A 275 10.37 -3.14 -10.75
N LEU A 276 11.72 -3.06 -10.73
CA LEU A 276 12.45 -1.83 -11.08
C LEU A 276 12.22 -1.43 -12.54
N PHE A 277 12.25 -2.39 -13.47
CA PHE A 277 11.92 -2.16 -14.87
C PHE A 277 10.51 -1.58 -15.04
N LYS A 278 9.49 -2.17 -14.41
CA LYS A 278 8.12 -1.64 -14.45
C LYS A 278 8.02 -0.24 -13.84
N LYS A 279 8.66 -0.03 -12.68
CA LYS A 279 8.64 1.26 -11.97
C LYS A 279 9.34 2.37 -12.77
N VAL A 280 10.62 2.18 -13.07
CA VAL A 280 11.51 3.23 -13.57
C VAL A 280 11.37 3.41 -15.09
N ALA A 281 11.33 2.33 -15.86
CA ALA A 281 11.32 2.45 -17.32
C ALA A 281 9.93 2.75 -17.88
N ILE A 282 8.88 2.18 -17.27
CA ILE A 282 7.49 2.27 -17.74
C ILE A 282 6.71 3.31 -16.94
N ALA A 283 6.51 3.11 -15.64
CA ALA A 283 5.62 3.98 -14.85
C ALA A 283 6.14 5.42 -14.77
N ASP A 284 7.42 5.60 -14.41
CA ASP A 284 8.03 6.93 -14.36
C ASP A 284 8.17 7.50 -15.78
N GLY A 285 8.40 6.65 -16.79
CA GLY A 285 8.53 7.06 -18.19
C GLY A 285 7.24 7.66 -18.77
N VAL A 286 6.08 7.04 -18.56
CA VAL A 286 4.80 7.56 -19.09
C VAL A 286 4.21 8.69 -18.24
N ALA A 287 4.77 8.95 -17.05
CA ALA A 287 4.22 9.90 -16.09
C ALA A 287 4.10 11.31 -16.66
N SER A 288 5.11 11.79 -17.41
CA SER A 288 5.09 13.13 -18.00
C SER A 288 3.95 13.30 -19.02
N SER A 289 3.76 12.31 -19.89
CA SER A 289 2.67 12.27 -20.88
C SER A 289 1.30 12.30 -20.21
N VAL A 290 1.10 11.46 -19.19
CA VAL A 290 -0.16 11.41 -18.42
C VAL A 290 -0.40 12.74 -17.70
N ASN A 291 0.63 13.29 -17.04
CA ASN A 291 0.53 14.54 -16.29
C ASN A 291 0.25 15.74 -17.19
N ALA A 292 0.74 15.76 -18.43
CA ALA A 292 0.45 16.82 -19.38
C ALA A 292 -1.05 16.92 -19.70
N VAL A 293 -1.75 15.78 -19.77
CA VAL A 293 -3.19 15.72 -20.02
C VAL A 293 -4.00 15.98 -18.75
N TYR A 294 -3.71 15.26 -17.66
CA TYR A 294 -4.50 15.42 -16.41
C TYR A 294 -4.15 16.69 -15.62
N GLY A 295 -3.06 17.38 -15.96
CA GLY A 295 -2.68 18.68 -15.40
C GLY A 295 -3.15 19.88 -16.24
N THR A 296 -3.75 19.67 -17.42
CA THR A 296 -4.20 20.79 -18.25
C THR A 296 -5.52 21.37 -17.77
N THR A 297 -5.65 22.69 -17.91
CA THR A 297 -6.91 23.43 -17.81
C THR A 297 -7.37 23.99 -19.17
N GLY A 298 -6.60 23.73 -20.23
CA GLY A 298 -6.88 24.21 -21.58
C GLY A 298 -7.78 23.28 -22.39
N ALA A 299 -8.00 23.63 -23.66
CA ALA A 299 -8.70 22.76 -24.59
C ALA A 299 -7.96 21.42 -24.74
N ILE A 300 -8.69 20.31 -24.68
CA ILE A 300 -8.15 18.96 -24.80
C ILE A 300 -8.94 18.14 -25.81
N SER A 301 -8.23 17.28 -26.54
CA SER A 301 -8.82 16.41 -27.54
C SER A 301 -9.39 15.13 -26.94
N TRP A 302 -10.27 14.48 -27.70
CA TRP A 302 -10.78 13.15 -27.35
C TRP A 302 -9.65 12.12 -27.30
N LEU A 303 -8.75 12.17 -28.28
CA LEU A 303 -7.66 11.20 -28.41
C LEU A 303 -6.59 11.38 -27.32
N ASP A 304 -6.33 12.61 -26.87
CA ASP A 304 -5.45 12.89 -25.73
C ASP A 304 -6.01 12.29 -24.44
N ILE A 305 -7.32 12.45 -24.17
CA ILE A 305 -7.95 11.86 -22.98
C ILE A 305 -7.84 10.34 -23.02
N VAL A 306 -8.18 9.70 -24.14
CA VAL A 306 -8.13 8.24 -24.26
C VAL A 306 -6.71 7.71 -24.13
N ALA A 307 -5.76 8.30 -24.86
CA ALA A 307 -4.35 7.87 -24.83
C ALA A 307 -3.75 8.06 -23.43
N ALA A 308 -3.98 9.22 -22.79
CA ALA A 308 -3.50 9.46 -21.44
C ALA A 308 -4.16 8.55 -20.40
N THR A 309 -5.44 8.20 -20.56
CA THR A 309 -6.14 7.29 -19.63
C THR A 309 -5.63 5.85 -19.76
N VAL A 310 -5.38 5.38 -20.98
CA VAL A 310 -4.75 4.06 -21.21
C VAL A 310 -3.31 4.04 -20.69
N LEU A 311 -2.53 5.10 -20.95
CA LEU A 311 -1.19 5.24 -20.38
C LEU A 311 -1.23 5.29 -18.86
N TYR A 312 -2.22 5.97 -18.26
CA TYR A 312 -2.38 6.00 -16.82
C TYR A 312 -2.74 4.63 -16.25
N ALA A 313 -3.59 3.83 -16.92
CA ALA A 313 -3.86 2.46 -16.54
C ALA A 313 -2.55 1.63 -16.49
N LEU A 314 -1.73 1.73 -17.54
CA LEU A 314 -0.42 1.08 -17.56
C LEU A 314 0.51 1.63 -16.47
N GLN A 315 0.48 2.94 -16.23
CA GLN A 315 1.29 3.62 -15.21
C GLN A 315 0.96 3.12 -13.81
N ILE A 316 -0.31 3.18 -13.40
CA ILE A 316 -0.74 2.77 -12.05
C ILE A 316 -0.48 1.29 -11.82
N TYR A 317 -0.67 0.46 -12.85
CA TYR A 317 -0.37 -0.96 -12.75
C TYR A 317 1.14 -1.24 -12.66
N ALA A 318 1.95 -0.63 -13.50
CA ALA A 318 3.41 -0.80 -13.51
C ALA A 318 4.04 -0.29 -12.22
N ASP A 319 3.62 0.88 -11.73
CA ASP A 319 4.12 1.49 -10.51
C ASP A 319 3.85 0.59 -9.29
N PHE A 320 2.59 0.18 -9.14
CA PHE A 320 2.16 -0.54 -7.95
C PHE A 320 2.55 -2.02 -7.96
N SER A 321 2.41 -2.69 -9.11
CA SER A 321 2.89 -4.06 -9.24
C SER A 321 4.41 -4.12 -9.20
N GLY A 322 5.12 -3.11 -9.73
CA GLY A 322 6.56 -2.99 -9.64
C GLY A 322 7.05 -2.84 -8.20
N TYR A 323 6.43 -1.94 -7.43
CA TYR A 323 6.71 -1.81 -5.99
C TYR A 323 6.45 -3.13 -5.25
N SER A 324 5.30 -3.78 -5.52
CA SER A 324 4.94 -5.06 -4.89
C SER A 324 5.94 -6.16 -5.22
N ASP A 325 6.42 -6.24 -6.46
CA ASP A 325 7.41 -7.23 -6.88
C ASP A 325 8.78 -6.97 -6.25
N ILE A 326 9.23 -5.71 -6.14
CA ILE A 326 10.47 -5.39 -5.43
C ILE A 326 10.36 -5.83 -3.96
N GLY A 327 9.28 -5.47 -3.27
CA GLY A 327 9.07 -5.85 -1.87
C GLY A 327 9.03 -7.38 -1.65
N ARG A 328 8.35 -8.11 -2.55
CA ARG A 328 8.32 -9.59 -2.57
C ARG A 328 9.70 -10.16 -2.86
N GLY A 329 10.42 -9.60 -3.83
CA GLY A 329 11.74 -10.05 -4.24
C GLY A 329 12.79 -9.86 -3.15
N VAL A 330 12.78 -8.70 -2.48
CA VAL A 330 13.62 -8.43 -1.30
C VAL A 330 13.31 -9.41 -0.17
N SER A 331 12.04 -9.69 0.10
CA SER A 331 11.66 -10.65 1.15
C SER A 331 12.13 -12.07 0.85
N LYS A 332 12.10 -12.49 -0.42
CA LYS A 332 12.67 -13.77 -0.85
C LYS A 332 14.16 -13.90 -0.57
N LEU A 333 14.93 -12.80 -0.64
CA LEU A 333 16.35 -12.82 -0.25
C LEU A 333 16.55 -13.14 1.25
N PHE A 334 15.54 -12.89 2.08
CA PHE A 334 15.53 -13.23 3.50
C PHE A 334 14.77 -14.53 3.80
N GLY A 335 14.30 -15.25 2.77
CA GLY A 335 13.56 -16.50 2.95
C GLY A 335 12.13 -16.30 3.47
N ILE A 336 11.57 -15.11 3.24
CA ILE A 336 10.21 -14.72 3.62
C ILE A 336 9.38 -14.59 2.34
N GLU A 337 8.25 -15.29 2.28
CA GLU A 337 7.30 -15.19 1.19
C GLU A 337 6.18 -14.21 1.57
N LEU A 338 6.03 -13.16 0.76
CA LEU A 338 4.94 -12.21 0.85
C LEU A 338 3.81 -12.58 -0.11
N MET A 339 2.58 -12.16 0.23
CA MET A 339 1.38 -12.36 -0.56
C MET A 339 1.52 -11.79 -1.97
N LEU A 340 0.91 -12.46 -2.95
CA LEU A 340 0.75 -11.92 -4.29
C LEU A 340 -0.28 -10.78 -4.28
N ASN A 341 0.05 -9.65 -4.89
CA ASN A 341 -0.85 -8.49 -4.93
C ASN A 341 -1.49 -8.27 -6.31
N PHE A 342 -0.86 -8.72 -7.38
CA PHE A 342 -1.36 -8.60 -8.75
C PHE A 342 -1.23 -9.92 -9.50
N ASN A 343 -2.25 -10.26 -10.27
CA ASN A 343 -2.26 -11.46 -11.10
C ASN A 343 -2.96 -11.20 -12.44
N LEU A 344 -2.27 -10.52 -13.36
CA LEU A 344 -2.76 -10.25 -14.73
C LEU A 344 -4.17 -9.61 -14.73
N PRO A 345 -4.38 -8.49 -14.02
CA PRO A 345 -5.72 -7.91 -13.81
C PRO A 345 -6.36 -7.35 -15.08
N TYR A 346 -5.57 -6.89 -16.06
CA TYR A 346 -6.11 -6.33 -17.30
C TYR A 346 -6.54 -7.40 -18.31
N PHE A 347 -6.34 -8.68 -17.99
CA PHE A 347 -6.92 -9.81 -18.72
C PHE A 347 -8.25 -10.29 -18.10
N SER A 348 -8.81 -9.56 -17.14
CA SER A 348 -10.12 -9.86 -16.56
C SER A 348 -11.25 -9.60 -17.54
N LYS A 349 -12.27 -10.45 -17.50
CA LYS A 349 -13.49 -10.33 -18.30
C LYS A 349 -14.65 -9.73 -17.52
N THR A 350 -14.54 -9.69 -16.19
CA THR A 350 -15.63 -9.33 -15.29
C THR A 350 -15.11 -8.53 -14.09
N PRO A 351 -15.97 -7.70 -13.45
CA PRO A 351 -15.58 -6.96 -12.25
C PRO A 351 -15.14 -7.87 -11.10
N SER A 352 -15.82 -8.99 -10.89
CA SER A 352 -15.47 -9.96 -9.84
C SER A 352 -14.09 -10.60 -10.07
N GLU A 353 -13.78 -10.94 -11.32
CA GLU A 353 -12.46 -11.48 -11.69
C GLU A 353 -11.36 -10.42 -11.50
N PHE A 354 -11.63 -9.18 -11.89
CA PHE A 354 -10.70 -8.06 -11.73
C PHE A 354 -10.33 -7.84 -10.27
N TRP A 355 -11.30 -7.79 -9.36
CA TRP A 355 -11.03 -7.64 -7.92
C TRP A 355 -10.37 -8.88 -7.31
N GLY A 356 -10.42 -10.04 -7.97
CA GLY A 356 -9.62 -11.22 -7.59
C GLY A 356 -8.16 -11.19 -8.07
N ARG A 357 -7.81 -10.22 -8.93
CA ARG A 357 -6.50 -10.12 -9.59
C ARG A 357 -5.80 -8.78 -9.37
N TRP A 358 -6.55 -7.72 -9.04
CA TRP A 358 -6.07 -6.37 -8.76
C TRP A 358 -5.98 -6.14 -7.25
N HIS A 359 -4.83 -5.68 -6.78
CA HIS A 359 -4.57 -5.36 -5.37
C HIS A 359 -5.16 -6.40 -4.40
N ILE A 360 -4.82 -7.67 -4.63
CA ILE A 360 -5.43 -8.86 -3.99
C ILE A 360 -5.38 -8.77 -2.46
N SER A 361 -4.31 -8.21 -1.89
CA SER A 361 -4.21 -8.05 -0.44
C SER A 361 -5.28 -7.11 0.11
N LEU A 362 -5.56 -5.98 -0.58
CA LEU A 362 -6.61 -5.05 -0.20
C LEU A 362 -8.00 -5.63 -0.47
N SER A 363 -8.21 -6.17 -1.67
CA SER A 363 -9.49 -6.75 -2.07
C SER A 363 -9.94 -7.85 -1.09
N SER A 364 -9.03 -8.77 -0.74
CA SER A 364 -9.32 -9.80 0.25
C SER A 364 -9.51 -9.23 1.66
N TRP A 365 -8.83 -8.15 2.02
CA TRP A 365 -9.02 -7.47 3.30
C TRP A 365 -10.42 -6.83 3.38
N LEU A 366 -10.81 -6.04 2.37
CA LEU A 366 -12.15 -5.44 2.28
C LEU A 366 -13.23 -6.52 2.32
N ARG A 367 -13.02 -7.64 1.62
CA ARG A 367 -13.94 -8.78 1.68
C ARG A 367 -14.09 -9.34 3.10
N ASP A 368 -12.97 -9.65 3.77
CA ASP A 368 -12.96 -10.45 5.00
C ASP A 368 -13.24 -9.64 6.28
N TYR A 369 -12.86 -8.36 6.28
CA TYR A 369 -12.96 -7.47 7.44
C TYR A 369 -14.01 -6.35 7.28
N LEU A 370 -14.58 -6.15 6.09
CA LEU A 370 -15.65 -5.17 5.87
C LEU A 370 -16.92 -5.81 5.26
N TYR A 371 -16.84 -6.39 4.06
CA TYR A 371 -18.01 -6.93 3.35
C TYR A 371 -18.71 -8.08 4.10
N ILE A 372 -17.96 -9.13 4.49
CA ILE A 372 -18.51 -10.28 5.22
C ILE A 372 -19.12 -9.86 6.57
N PRO A 373 -18.44 -9.03 7.40
CA PRO A 373 -19.02 -8.52 8.64
C PRO A 373 -20.30 -7.69 8.47
N LEU A 374 -20.48 -6.96 7.36
CA LEU A 374 -21.72 -6.26 7.03
C LEU A 374 -22.89 -7.20 6.65
N GLY A 375 -22.65 -8.50 6.59
CA GLY A 375 -23.61 -9.55 6.20
C GLY A 375 -23.27 -10.20 4.86
N GLY A 376 -22.28 -9.71 4.13
CA GLY A 376 -21.87 -10.24 2.83
C GLY A 376 -23.03 -10.31 1.84
N SER A 377 -23.21 -11.46 1.20
CA SER A 377 -24.36 -11.76 0.33
C SER A 377 -25.54 -12.44 1.06
N ARG A 378 -25.56 -12.40 2.40
CA ARG A 378 -26.65 -12.99 3.20
C ARG A 378 -27.79 -11.98 3.38
N GLN A 379 -28.96 -12.47 3.80
CA GLN A 379 -30.13 -11.63 4.13
C GLN A 379 -30.76 -10.87 2.94
N GLY A 380 -30.68 -11.43 1.73
CA GLY A 380 -31.43 -10.96 0.57
C GLY A 380 -30.67 -10.02 -0.37
N VAL A 381 -31.31 -9.74 -1.52
CA VAL A 381 -30.71 -9.02 -2.65
C VAL A 381 -30.37 -7.57 -2.26
N PHE A 382 -31.32 -6.82 -1.71
CA PHE A 382 -31.10 -5.41 -1.34
C PHE A 382 -29.89 -5.22 -0.40
N LYS A 383 -29.82 -6.02 0.69
CA LYS A 383 -28.68 -5.95 1.63
C LYS A 383 -27.36 -6.32 0.96
N THR A 384 -27.37 -7.28 0.03
CA THR A 384 -26.17 -7.65 -0.74
C THR A 384 -25.64 -6.46 -1.55
N TYR A 385 -26.52 -5.77 -2.29
CA TYR A 385 -26.15 -4.63 -3.14
C TYR A 385 -25.69 -3.44 -2.29
N ARG A 386 -26.42 -3.15 -1.19
CA ARG A 386 -25.99 -2.15 -0.20
C ARG A 386 -24.60 -2.46 0.35
N ASN A 387 -24.35 -3.71 0.75
CA ASN A 387 -23.06 -4.12 1.31
C ASN A 387 -21.93 -4.01 0.28
N LEU A 388 -22.18 -4.35 -0.99
CA LEU A 388 -21.21 -4.17 -2.09
C LEU A 388 -20.89 -2.68 -2.31
N MET A 389 -21.92 -1.84 -2.42
CA MET A 389 -21.76 -0.39 -2.58
C MET A 389 -21.00 0.23 -1.40
N LEU A 390 -21.39 -0.08 -0.16
CA LEU A 390 -20.69 0.42 1.03
C LEU A 390 -19.24 -0.03 1.07
N THR A 391 -18.95 -1.28 0.71
CA THR A 391 -17.58 -1.80 0.68
C THR A 391 -16.73 -1.04 -0.33
N MET A 392 -17.25 -0.79 -1.54
CA MET A 392 -16.49 -0.09 -2.58
C MET A 392 -16.42 1.42 -2.36
N LEU A 393 -17.44 2.07 -1.80
CA LEU A 393 -17.38 3.48 -1.41
C LEU A 393 -16.34 3.72 -0.30
N LEU A 394 -16.33 2.87 0.72
CA LEU A 394 -15.32 2.93 1.78
C LEU A 394 -13.92 2.56 1.26
N GLY A 395 -13.84 1.61 0.31
CA GLY A 395 -12.60 1.31 -0.41
C GLY A 395 -12.09 2.50 -1.23
N GLY A 396 -12.98 3.22 -1.92
CA GLY A 396 -12.68 4.46 -2.61
C GLY A 396 -12.17 5.54 -1.66
N LEU A 397 -12.92 5.83 -0.60
CA LEU A 397 -12.50 6.79 0.43
C LEU A 397 -11.15 6.42 1.05
N TRP A 398 -10.85 5.13 1.19
CA TRP A 398 -9.54 4.66 1.66
C TRP A 398 -8.39 5.06 0.72
N HIS A 399 -8.60 5.17 -0.59
CA HIS A 399 -7.54 5.56 -1.52
C HIS A 399 -7.12 7.02 -1.31
N GLY A 400 -8.07 7.95 -1.17
CA GLY A 400 -7.75 9.37 -0.95
C GLY A 400 -8.93 10.18 -0.43
N ALA A 401 -8.61 11.34 0.15
CA ALA A 401 -9.58 12.21 0.81
C ALA A 401 -10.17 13.25 -0.16
N ALA A 402 -10.80 12.79 -1.24
CA ALA A 402 -11.43 13.64 -2.26
C ALA A 402 -12.64 12.96 -2.93
N TRP A 403 -13.53 13.76 -3.51
CA TRP A 403 -14.80 13.29 -4.09
C TRP A 403 -14.63 12.34 -5.28
N ASN A 404 -13.58 12.53 -6.08
CA ASN A 404 -13.27 11.66 -7.23
C ASN A 404 -13.00 10.20 -6.78
N PHE A 405 -12.40 9.99 -5.61
CA PHE A 405 -12.22 8.64 -5.04
C PHE A 405 -13.53 8.00 -4.56
N ILE A 406 -14.44 8.80 -4.00
CA ILE A 406 -15.78 8.32 -3.63
C ILE A 406 -16.56 7.94 -4.90
N LEU A 407 -16.51 8.77 -5.94
CA LEU A 407 -17.11 8.47 -7.24
C LEU A 407 -16.52 7.20 -7.86
N TRP A 408 -15.19 7.04 -7.80
CA TRP A 408 -14.52 5.82 -8.24
C TRP A 408 -15.01 4.59 -7.47
N GLY A 409 -15.11 4.67 -6.14
CA GLY A 409 -15.64 3.58 -5.32
C GLY A 409 -17.10 3.26 -5.64
N GLY A 410 -17.92 4.28 -5.85
CA GLY A 410 -19.30 4.14 -6.30
C GLY A 410 -19.40 3.46 -7.67
N TYR A 411 -18.57 3.87 -8.62
CA TYR A 411 -18.48 3.28 -9.95
C TYR A 411 -18.11 1.79 -9.89
N GLN A 412 -17.11 1.42 -9.10
CA GLN A 412 -16.70 0.02 -8.92
C GLN A 412 -17.81 -0.82 -8.26
N GLY A 413 -18.50 -0.25 -7.27
CA GLY A 413 -19.68 -0.88 -6.65
C GLY A 413 -20.82 -1.09 -7.65
N ALA A 414 -21.08 -0.09 -8.51
CA ALA A 414 -22.10 -0.16 -9.55
C ALA A 414 -21.77 -1.23 -10.60
N LEU A 415 -20.49 -1.34 -11.02
CA LEU A 415 -20.05 -2.41 -11.92
C LEU A 415 -20.30 -3.80 -11.33
N LEU A 416 -19.97 -4.02 -10.05
CA LEU A 416 -20.21 -5.30 -9.37
C LEU A 416 -21.70 -5.61 -9.23
N CYS A 417 -22.50 -4.62 -8.84
CA CYS A 417 -23.96 -4.75 -8.74
C CYS A 417 -24.60 -5.05 -10.10
N GLY A 418 -24.22 -4.31 -11.15
CA GLY A 418 -24.70 -4.50 -12.51
C GLY A 418 -24.32 -5.87 -13.06
N TYR A 419 -23.05 -6.27 -12.90
CA TYR A 419 -22.61 -7.62 -13.29
C TYR A 419 -23.40 -8.70 -12.58
N ARG A 420 -23.65 -8.56 -11.26
CA ARG A 420 -24.45 -9.52 -10.49
C ARG A 420 -25.92 -9.56 -10.90
N ALA A 421 -26.49 -8.45 -11.37
CA ALA A 421 -27.88 -8.40 -11.82
C ALA A 421 -28.09 -9.15 -13.15
N VAL A 422 -27.12 -9.03 -14.05
CA VAL A 422 -27.18 -9.64 -15.39
C VAL A 422 -26.67 -11.09 -15.37
N SER A 423 -25.68 -11.39 -14.53
CA SER A 423 -25.11 -12.72 -14.44
C SER A 423 -25.99 -13.61 -13.56
N LYS A 424 -26.69 -14.57 -14.17
CA LYS A 424 -27.09 -15.78 -13.44
C LYS A 424 -25.79 -16.41 -12.94
N ILE A 425 -25.66 -16.60 -11.63
CA ILE A 425 -24.40 -16.96 -10.97
C ILE A 425 -23.79 -18.19 -11.64
N ASP A 426 -22.76 -18.01 -12.45
CA ASP A 426 -21.85 -19.08 -12.81
C ASP A 426 -20.52 -18.87 -12.06
N PRO A 427 -20.00 -19.91 -11.38
CA PRO A 427 -18.68 -19.84 -10.79
C PRO A 427 -17.62 -19.67 -11.89
N PRO A 428 -16.45 -19.08 -11.59
CA PRO A 428 -15.34 -19.07 -12.53
C PRO A 428 -14.95 -20.52 -12.86
N SER A 429 -15.05 -20.89 -14.13
CA SER A 429 -14.55 -22.17 -14.63
C SER A 429 -13.02 -22.13 -14.68
N ASN A 430 -12.37 -23.12 -14.06
CA ASN A 430 -10.92 -23.32 -14.09
C ASN A 430 -10.46 -24.09 -15.36
N GLU A 431 -11.22 -24.02 -16.45
CA GLU A 431 -10.88 -24.77 -17.68
C GLU A 431 -9.75 -24.08 -18.47
N ALA A 432 -8.89 -24.90 -19.05
CA ALA A 432 -7.75 -24.46 -19.86
C ALA A 432 -8.22 -23.62 -21.05
N VAL A 433 -7.69 -22.40 -21.18
CA VAL A 433 -8.00 -21.49 -22.28
C VAL A 433 -7.12 -21.88 -23.48
N SER A 434 -7.71 -22.52 -24.49
CA SER A 434 -7.05 -22.69 -25.80
C SER A 434 -6.79 -21.32 -26.45
N ILE A 435 -5.83 -21.20 -27.37
CA ILE A 435 -5.62 -19.99 -28.19
C ILE A 435 -6.92 -19.56 -28.90
N ARG A 436 -7.78 -20.53 -29.26
CA ARG A 436 -9.12 -20.28 -29.82
C ARG A 436 -10.07 -19.60 -28.82
N ASN A 437 -9.92 -19.87 -27.53
CA ASN A 437 -10.67 -19.24 -26.43
C ASN A 437 -10.16 -17.84 -26.09
N LEU A 438 -8.88 -17.52 -26.39
CA LEU A 438 -8.35 -16.15 -26.25
C LEU A 438 -8.99 -15.20 -27.27
N LEU A 439 -9.04 -15.59 -28.55
CA LEU A 439 -9.70 -14.79 -29.59
C LEU A 439 -11.20 -14.59 -29.30
N GLY A 440 -11.87 -15.62 -28.77
CA GLY A 440 -13.27 -15.50 -28.32
C GLY A 440 -13.45 -14.63 -27.06
N SER A 441 -12.44 -14.56 -26.19
CA SER A 441 -12.48 -13.76 -24.95
C SER A 441 -11.98 -12.33 -25.13
N ALA A 442 -11.23 -12.04 -26.19
CA ALA A 442 -10.62 -10.74 -26.43
C ALA A 442 -11.64 -9.58 -26.45
N PRO A 443 -12.84 -9.70 -27.06
CA PRO A 443 -13.85 -8.64 -26.99
C PRO A 443 -14.32 -8.36 -25.56
N ALA A 444 -14.49 -9.39 -24.72
CA ALA A 444 -14.90 -9.24 -23.33
C ALA A 444 -13.80 -8.59 -22.48
N ILE A 445 -12.53 -8.99 -22.71
CA ILE A 445 -11.36 -8.37 -22.06
C ILE A 445 -11.25 -6.90 -22.48
N ALA A 446 -11.34 -6.59 -23.77
CA ALA A 446 -11.24 -5.22 -24.27
C ALA A 446 -12.37 -4.33 -23.75
N LEU A 447 -13.61 -4.84 -23.75
CA LEU A 447 -14.76 -4.12 -23.19
C LEU A 447 -14.57 -3.84 -21.70
N PHE A 448 -14.20 -4.86 -20.92
CA PHE A 448 -14.01 -4.71 -19.48
C PHE A 448 -12.78 -3.83 -19.16
N PHE A 449 -11.71 -3.91 -19.94
CA PHE A 449 -10.57 -3.01 -19.83
C PHE A 449 -10.97 -1.55 -20.11
N GLY A 450 -11.84 -1.30 -21.08
CA GLY A 450 -12.42 0.02 -21.33
C GLY A 450 -13.20 0.57 -20.14
N LEU A 451 -14.05 -0.26 -19.51
CA LEU A 451 -14.74 0.10 -18.26
C LEU A 451 -13.74 0.38 -17.12
N THR A 452 -12.71 -0.45 -17.01
CA THR A 452 -11.64 -0.26 -16.02
C THR A 452 -10.91 1.07 -16.24
N CYS A 453 -10.62 1.44 -17.50
CA CYS A 453 -10.02 2.72 -17.88
C CYS A 453 -10.90 3.91 -17.48
N TYR A 454 -12.22 3.84 -17.66
CA TYR A 454 -13.12 4.89 -17.17
C TYR A 454 -13.05 5.02 -15.64
N GLY A 455 -12.96 3.91 -14.93
CA GLY A 455 -12.61 3.93 -13.50
C GLY A 455 -11.30 4.68 -13.25
N TRP A 456 -10.24 4.38 -13.99
CA TRP A 456 -8.95 5.07 -13.81
C TRP A 456 -8.99 6.56 -14.11
N LEU A 457 -9.85 7.01 -15.03
CA LEU A 457 -10.10 8.43 -15.26
C LEU A 457 -10.67 9.10 -14.00
N LEU A 458 -11.69 8.50 -13.37
CA LEU A 458 -12.24 9.00 -12.10
C LEU A 458 -11.16 9.03 -11.00
N PHE A 459 -10.30 8.02 -10.97
CA PHE A 459 -9.24 7.91 -9.97
C PHE A 459 -8.14 8.97 -10.18
N ARG A 460 -7.78 9.29 -11.43
CA ARG A 460 -6.71 10.23 -11.76
C ARG A 460 -7.11 11.69 -11.75
N ALA A 461 -8.39 11.97 -12.02
CA ALA A 461 -8.88 13.33 -12.17
C ALA A 461 -8.61 14.17 -10.91
N THR A 462 -8.25 15.43 -11.12
CA THR A 462 -7.85 16.35 -10.05
C THR A 462 -9.03 17.14 -9.47
N SER A 463 -10.18 17.15 -10.16
CA SER A 463 -11.39 17.84 -9.72
C SER A 463 -12.66 17.20 -10.29
N LEU A 464 -13.81 17.47 -9.68
CA LEU A 464 -15.11 17.06 -10.22
C LEU A 464 -15.41 17.72 -11.58
N GLU A 465 -14.98 18.96 -11.77
CA GLU A 465 -15.12 19.67 -13.04
C GLU A 465 -14.36 18.96 -14.16
N GLN A 466 -13.13 18.51 -13.88
CA GLN A 466 -12.34 17.74 -14.85
C GLN A 466 -13.03 16.41 -15.19
N VAL A 467 -13.59 15.71 -14.19
CA VAL A 467 -14.38 14.48 -14.43
C VAL A 467 -15.55 14.78 -15.38
N ILE A 468 -16.34 15.81 -15.11
CA ILE A 468 -17.50 16.17 -15.93
C ILE A 468 -17.05 16.52 -17.36
N THR A 469 -16.05 17.37 -17.51
CA THR A 469 -15.54 17.83 -18.82
C THR A 469 -15.01 16.65 -19.64
N PHE A 470 -14.16 15.79 -19.04
CA PHE A 470 -13.60 14.65 -19.76
C PHE A 470 -14.68 13.63 -20.11
N THR A 471 -15.61 13.32 -19.20
CA THR A 471 -16.72 12.40 -19.48
C THR A 471 -17.62 12.91 -20.59
N ARG A 472 -17.93 14.22 -20.60
CA ARG A 472 -18.75 14.84 -21.65
C ARG A 472 -18.08 14.75 -23.02
N LEU A 473 -16.78 15.05 -23.10
CA LEU A 473 -16.02 14.90 -24.35
C LEU A 473 -15.99 13.46 -24.84
N LEU A 474 -15.84 12.48 -23.93
CA LEU A 474 -15.75 11.06 -24.29
C LEU A 474 -17.06 10.46 -24.78
N ILE A 475 -18.20 10.89 -24.23
CA ILE A 475 -19.51 10.21 -24.43
C ILE A 475 -20.48 11.03 -25.30
N VAL A 476 -20.43 12.37 -25.21
CA VAL A 476 -21.45 13.25 -25.82
C VAL A 476 -20.89 14.02 -27.00
N ASP A 477 -19.85 14.83 -26.78
CA ASP A 477 -19.46 15.85 -27.76
C ASP A 477 -18.55 15.29 -28.86
N PHE A 478 -17.79 14.21 -28.59
CA PHE A 478 -16.79 13.63 -29.49
C PHE A 478 -15.94 14.72 -30.18
N GLY A 479 -15.08 15.37 -29.38
CA GLY A 479 -14.22 16.47 -29.83
C GLY A 479 -13.21 16.08 -30.94
N ASN A 480 -12.16 16.88 -31.12
CA ASN A 480 -11.15 16.58 -32.14
C ASN A 480 -10.34 15.30 -31.82
N LEU A 481 -9.81 14.67 -32.87
CA LEU A 481 -9.01 13.44 -32.80
C LEU A 481 -7.49 13.70 -32.90
N SER A 482 -7.05 14.93 -32.65
CA SER A 482 -5.63 15.29 -32.68
C SER A 482 -4.90 14.75 -31.45
N LEU A 483 -3.80 14.02 -31.62
CA LEU A 483 -2.94 13.63 -30.50
C LEU A 483 -1.87 14.70 -30.25
N SER A 484 -2.05 15.51 -29.22
CA SER A 484 -1.15 16.61 -28.85
C SER A 484 -0.32 16.29 -27.60
N MET A 485 -0.61 15.20 -26.89
CA MET A 485 0.13 14.81 -25.70
C MET A 485 1.62 14.57 -25.99
N PRO A 486 2.54 14.93 -25.06
CA PRO A 486 3.95 14.61 -25.21
C PRO A 486 4.17 13.10 -25.36
N LYS A 487 5.02 12.71 -26.32
CA LYS A 487 5.37 11.31 -26.54
C LYS A 487 6.12 10.75 -25.32
N PRO A 488 5.80 9.52 -24.86
CA PRO A 488 6.60 8.86 -23.84
C PRO A 488 8.07 8.71 -24.27
N PRO A 489 9.02 8.65 -23.31
CA PRO A 489 10.42 8.42 -23.58
C PRO A 489 10.65 7.03 -24.18
N LEU A 490 11.81 6.84 -24.81
CA LEU A 490 12.15 5.60 -25.50
C LEU A 490 12.11 4.37 -24.58
N SER A 491 12.46 4.52 -23.29
CA SER A 491 12.38 3.45 -22.30
C SER A 491 10.96 2.89 -22.17
N ALA A 492 9.94 3.77 -22.12
CA ALA A 492 8.54 3.37 -22.00
C ALA A 492 8.01 2.79 -23.31
N LEU A 493 8.38 3.39 -24.46
CA LEU A 493 7.97 2.93 -25.79
C LEU A 493 8.47 1.52 -26.10
N LEU A 494 9.67 1.15 -25.64
CA LEU A 494 10.21 -0.21 -25.78
C LEU A 494 9.76 -1.13 -24.63
N GLY A 495 9.68 -0.60 -23.42
CA GLY A 495 9.33 -1.35 -22.21
C GLY A 495 7.89 -1.86 -22.21
N ILE A 496 6.92 -1.05 -22.64
CA ILE A 496 5.49 -1.44 -22.66
C ILE A 496 5.28 -2.68 -23.55
N PRO A 497 5.72 -2.73 -24.82
CA PRO A 497 5.59 -3.93 -25.64
C PRO A 497 6.25 -5.17 -25.03
N VAL A 498 7.46 -5.04 -24.47
CA VAL A 498 8.17 -6.16 -23.83
C VAL A 498 7.40 -6.67 -22.61
N TRP A 499 6.88 -5.78 -21.77
CA TRP A 499 6.09 -6.13 -20.60
C TRP A 499 4.78 -6.79 -20.98
N VAL A 500 4.01 -6.19 -21.89
CA VAL A 500 2.73 -6.73 -22.36
C VAL A 500 2.93 -8.09 -23.02
N ALA A 501 3.97 -8.26 -23.84
CA ALA A 501 4.29 -9.56 -24.42
C ALA A 501 4.60 -10.61 -23.35
N TYR A 502 5.37 -10.24 -22.32
CA TYR A 502 5.67 -11.12 -21.18
C TYR A 502 4.40 -11.53 -20.43
N GLU A 503 3.49 -10.59 -20.13
CA GLU A 503 2.21 -10.89 -19.46
C GLU A 503 1.25 -11.70 -20.33
N CYS A 504 1.21 -11.45 -21.64
CA CYS A 504 0.45 -12.28 -22.58
C CYS A 504 0.93 -13.74 -22.53
N LEU A 505 2.25 -13.97 -22.45
CA LEU A 505 2.80 -15.31 -22.30
C LEU A 505 2.45 -15.93 -20.94
N GLU A 506 2.50 -15.16 -19.84
CA GLU A 506 2.06 -15.64 -18.52
C GLU A 506 0.57 -16.00 -18.51
N TYR A 507 -0.26 -15.21 -19.19
CA TYR A 507 -1.69 -15.48 -19.36
C TYR A 507 -1.93 -16.78 -20.14
N LEU A 508 -1.24 -16.94 -21.28
CA LEU A 508 -1.36 -18.11 -22.15
C LEU A 508 -0.84 -19.41 -21.50
N THR A 509 0.17 -19.30 -20.63
CA THR A 509 0.78 -20.45 -19.96
C THR A 509 0.19 -20.74 -18.57
N HIS A 510 -0.68 -19.87 -18.06
CA HIS A 510 -1.22 -19.91 -16.70
C HIS A 510 -0.15 -20.03 -15.61
N SER A 511 1.04 -19.46 -15.85
CA SER A 511 2.20 -19.61 -14.99
C SER A 511 2.92 -18.29 -14.77
N LEU A 512 2.91 -17.79 -13.53
CA LEU A 512 3.74 -16.66 -13.08
C LEU A 512 5.23 -17.04 -12.91
N LYS A 513 5.60 -18.25 -13.31
CA LYS A 513 6.97 -18.78 -13.27
C LYS A 513 7.54 -18.96 -14.67
N LEU A 514 6.99 -18.29 -15.67
CA LEU A 514 7.36 -18.39 -17.08
C LEU A 514 8.88 -18.30 -17.33
N LYS A 515 9.59 -17.42 -16.60
CA LYS A 515 11.06 -17.29 -16.70
C LYS A 515 11.84 -18.59 -16.48
N LEU A 516 11.27 -19.53 -15.71
CA LEU A 516 11.90 -20.82 -15.42
C LEU A 516 11.76 -21.80 -16.59
N TRP A 517 10.88 -21.51 -17.55
CA TRP A 517 10.63 -22.34 -18.72
C TRP A 517 11.52 -21.93 -19.91
N PHE A 518 12.08 -20.72 -19.89
CA PHE A 518 12.99 -20.29 -20.95
C PHE A 518 14.34 -21.02 -20.85
N PRO A 519 14.85 -21.55 -21.97
CA PRO A 519 16.24 -21.96 -22.10
C PRO A 519 17.20 -20.85 -21.64
N THR A 520 18.35 -21.23 -21.08
CA THR A 520 19.34 -20.29 -20.53
C THR A 520 19.67 -19.11 -21.45
N PRO A 521 19.88 -19.28 -22.78
CA PRO A 521 20.15 -18.15 -23.68
C PRO A 521 18.99 -17.16 -23.77
N LEU A 522 17.75 -17.65 -23.92
CA LEU A 522 16.56 -16.80 -23.99
C LEU A 522 16.29 -16.09 -22.67
N ARG A 523 16.53 -16.77 -21.56
CA ARG A 523 16.45 -16.17 -20.23
C ARG A 523 17.50 -15.06 -20.05
N ALA A 524 18.74 -15.29 -20.47
CA ALA A 524 19.81 -14.29 -20.43
C ALA A 524 19.49 -13.08 -21.33
N ALA A 525 18.96 -13.32 -22.53
CA ALA A 525 18.51 -12.26 -23.43
C ALA A 525 17.37 -11.44 -22.80
N LEU A 526 16.40 -12.07 -22.14
CA LEU A 526 15.35 -11.37 -21.40
C LEU A 526 15.95 -10.48 -20.30
N TYR A 527 16.86 -11.01 -19.48
CA TYR A 527 17.54 -10.22 -18.44
C TYR A 527 18.30 -9.03 -19.03
N ALA A 528 19.06 -9.24 -20.11
CA ALA A 528 19.80 -8.18 -20.78
C ALA A 528 18.87 -7.09 -21.33
N THR A 529 17.77 -7.47 -21.99
CA THR A 529 16.77 -6.53 -22.51
C THR A 529 16.12 -5.71 -21.38
N LEU A 530 15.73 -6.35 -20.27
CA LEU A 530 15.16 -5.65 -19.12
C LEU A 530 16.15 -4.65 -18.51
N ILE A 531 17.43 -5.03 -18.38
CA ILE A 531 18.49 -4.16 -17.84
C ILE A 531 18.76 -2.98 -18.79
N LEU A 532 18.87 -3.22 -20.09
CA LEU A 532 19.11 -2.17 -21.08
C LEU A 532 17.98 -1.12 -21.05
N ILE A 533 16.72 -1.56 -21.06
CA ILE A 533 15.58 -0.65 -21.00
C ILE A 533 15.50 0.07 -19.65
N LEU A 534 15.86 -0.60 -18.55
CA LEU A 534 15.94 0.01 -17.22
C LEU A 534 16.99 1.13 -17.17
N ILE A 535 18.19 0.91 -17.71
CA ILE A 535 19.26 1.92 -17.77
C ILE A 535 18.78 3.13 -18.59
N MET A 536 18.09 2.92 -19.71
CA MET A 536 17.48 4.02 -20.46
C MET A 536 16.48 4.80 -19.61
N GLY A 537 15.72 4.10 -18.76
CA GLY A 537 14.74 4.68 -17.85
C GLY A 537 15.33 5.49 -16.69
N GLU A 538 16.60 5.32 -16.32
CA GLU A 538 17.24 6.14 -15.27
C GLU A 538 17.31 7.63 -15.67
N SER A 539 17.26 7.93 -16.98
CA SER A 539 17.19 9.30 -17.47
C SER A 539 15.82 9.98 -17.27
N ASN A 540 14.80 9.21 -16.88
CA ASN A 540 13.48 9.76 -16.57
C ASN A 540 13.54 10.55 -15.26
N ALA A 541 12.82 11.68 -15.20
CA ALA A 541 12.63 12.39 -13.94
C ALA A 541 11.96 11.45 -12.92
N PRO A 542 12.51 11.25 -11.70
CA PRO A 542 11.90 10.37 -10.71
C PRO A 542 10.47 10.80 -10.41
N ALA A 543 9.50 9.95 -10.72
CA ALA A 543 8.11 10.21 -10.38
C ALA A 543 7.82 9.69 -8.98
N GLN A 544 7.15 10.52 -8.16
CA GLN A 544 6.65 10.07 -6.86
C GLN A 544 5.73 8.86 -7.05
N PHE A 545 5.85 7.87 -6.17
CA PHE A 545 4.95 6.73 -6.13
C PHE A 545 3.50 7.21 -6.10
N ILE A 546 2.65 6.66 -6.95
CA ILE A 546 1.30 7.18 -7.23
C ILE A 546 0.45 7.29 -5.96
N TYR A 547 0.51 6.33 -5.04
CA TYR A 547 -0.25 6.39 -3.79
C TYR A 547 0.27 7.43 -2.79
N SER A 548 1.47 7.95 -2.97
CA SER A 548 1.97 9.05 -2.13
C SER A 548 1.37 10.40 -2.55
N GLN A 549 0.63 10.45 -3.67
CA GLN A 549 0.01 11.67 -4.20
C GLN A 549 -1.41 11.90 -3.67
N PHE A 550 -1.98 10.97 -2.87
CA PHE A 550 -3.41 10.92 -2.52
C PHE A 550 -3.73 10.79 -1.02
#